data_AF-A0AA36MH76-F1
#
_entry.id   AF-A0AA36MH76-F1
#
_cell.length_a   1.000
_cell.length_b   1.000
_cell.length_c   1.000
_cell.angle_alpha   90.00
_cell.angle_beta   90.00
_cell.angle_gamma   90.00
#
_symmetry.space_group_name_H-M   'P 1'
#
loop_
_entity.id
_entity.type
_entity.pdbx_description
1 polymer ?
#
loop_
_entity_poly.entity_id
_entity_poly.type
_entity_poly.pdbx_seq_one_letter_code
_entity_poly.pdbx_strand_id
1 'polypeptide(L)'
;MQIWWVPDPCGRNYVFIAQSLLAASGLCGALALRSGVLLAWHEGTWTLAAWAHLACALSDPGAVPRGAAEALAPEELGDVRWCKHCQVAKPPRAHHCSTCQRCIRKMDHHCMWMNNCIGANNQKHFLLFLIYTSAHCLGVPLRAPGTTSRTSAVWRGCCWRGAWGGSACSC
;
A
#
# COMPACT_ATOMS: atom_id res chain seq x y z
N MET A 1 14.31 -14.59 -6.25
CA MET A 1 13.56 -13.56 -5.50
C MET A 1 12.11 -14.03 -5.37
N GLN A 2 11.57 -14.10 -4.17
CA GLN A 2 10.16 -14.46 -3.97
C GLN A 2 9.29 -13.23 -4.23
N ILE A 3 8.35 -13.33 -5.17
CA ILE A 3 7.40 -12.26 -5.46
C ILE A 3 6.28 -12.34 -4.41
N TRP A 4 6.06 -11.24 -3.68
CA TRP A 4 5.04 -11.17 -2.64
C TRP A 4 3.68 -10.70 -3.16
N TRP A 5 3.59 -10.35 -4.43
CA TRP A 5 2.35 -9.93 -5.07
C TRP A 5 1.35 -11.05 -5.20
N VAL A 6 0.08 -10.70 -5.06
CA VAL A 6 -1.01 -11.59 -5.46
C VAL A 6 -1.05 -11.62 -7.00
N PRO A 7 -1.23 -12.79 -7.63
CA PRO A 7 -1.25 -12.91 -9.09
C PRO A 7 -2.57 -12.41 -9.70
N ASP A 8 -3.20 -11.40 -9.13
CA ASP A 8 -4.41 -10.78 -9.65
C ASP A 8 -4.05 -9.62 -10.61
N PRO A 9 -4.71 -9.51 -11.78
CA PRO A 9 -4.47 -8.40 -12.71
C PRO A 9 -4.85 -7.03 -12.13
N CYS A 10 -5.91 -6.96 -11.33
CA CYS A 10 -6.43 -5.73 -10.76
C CYS A 10 -5.41 -5.07 -9.82
N GLY A 11 -4.88 -5.80 -8.85
CA GLY A 11 -3.87 -5.36 -7.89
C GLY A 11 -2.58 -4.93 -8.57
N ARG A 12 -2.12 -5.69 -9.57
CA ARG A 12 -0.98 -5.28 -10.41
C ARG A 12 -1.23 -3.95 -11.11
N ASN A 13 -2.42 -3.77 -11.69
CA ASN A 13 -2.79 -2.50 -12.31
C ASN A 13 -2.78 -1.34 -11.29
N TYR A 14 -3.26 -1.54 -10.06
CA TYR A 14 -3.22 -0.51 -9.03
C TYR A 14 -1.79 -0.08 -8.65
N VAL A 15 -0.84 -1.02 -8.60
CA VAL A 15 0.58 -0.71 -8.38
C VAL A 15 1.15 0.14 -9.52
N PHE A 16 0.87 -0.22 -10.77
CA PHE A 16 1.31 0.56 -11.93
C PHE A 16 0.66 1.94 -11.99
N ILE A 17 -0.63 2.04 -11.65
CA ILE A 17 -1.34 3.32 -11.56
C ILE A 17 -0.67 4.22 -10.52
N ALA A 18 -0.41 3.70 -9.31
CA ALA A 18 0.24 4.47 -8.25
C ALA A 18 1.61 5.03 -8.69
N GLN A 19 2.45 4.20 -9.31
CA GLN A 19 3.76 4.62 -9.81
C GLN A 19 3.64 5.63 -10.96
N SER A 20 2.69 5.42 -11.88
CA SER A 20 2.46 6.34 -12.99
C SER A 20 1.99 7.72 -12.52
N LEU A 21 1.12 7.76 -11.49
CA LEU A 21 0.66 9.02 -10.89
C LEU A 21 1.79 9.79 -10.21
N LEU A 22 2.66 9.10 -9.46
CA LEU A 22 3.83 9.71 -8.82
C LEU A 22 4.87 10.20 -9.83
N ALA A 23 5.10 9.44 -10.90
CA ALA A 23 6.01 9.86 -11.98
C ALA A 23 5.44 11.06 -12.76
N ALA A 24 4.13 11.07 -13.04
CA ALA A 24 3.47 12.18 -13.71
C ALA A 24 3.49 13.46 -12.86
N SER A 25 3.31 13.35 -11.53
CA SER A 25 3.45 14.50 -10.64
C SER A 25 4.88 15.03 -10.69
N GLY A 26 5.90 14.15 -10.57
CA GLY A 26 7.32 14.46 -10.75
C GLY A 26 7.60 15.28 -12.02
N LEU A 27 7.17 14.78 -13.17
CA LEU A 27 7.32 15.48 -14.46
C LEU A 27 6.65 16.86 -14.46
N CYS A 28 5.45 16.97 -13.88
CA CYS A 28 4.74 18.24 -13.79
C CYS A 28 5.50 19.27 -12.93
N GLY A 29 6.02 18.85 -11.78
CA GLY A 29 6.81 19.72 -10.90
C GLY A 29 8.09 20.21 -11.56
N ALA A 30 8.81 19.32 -12.25
CA ALA A 30 10.02 19.66 -13.01
C ALA A 30 9.77 20.75 -14.08
N LEU A 31 8.58 20.76 -14.68
CA LEU A 31 8.20 21.76 -15.69
C LEU A 31 7.58 23.04 -15.10
N ALA A 32 6.91 22.95 -13.95
CA ALA A 32 6.13 24.04 -13.39
C ALA A 32 6.87 24.87 -12.32
N LEU A 33 7.79 24.27 -11.57
CA LEU A 33 8.48 24.92 -10.45
C LEU A 33 9.77 25.58 -10.91
N ARG A 34 9.88 26.90 -10.66
CA ARG A 34 11.08 27.69 -11.00
C ARG A 34 11.98 27.99 -9.79
N SER A 35 11.47 27.80 -8.57
CA SER A 35 12.24 27.92 -7.35
C SER A 35 13.03 26.63 -7.11
N GLY A 36 14.36 26.73 -7.01
CA GLY A 36 15.22 25.57 -6.75
C GLY A 36 14.87 24.84 -5.45
N VAL A 37 14.41 25.56 -4.43
CA VAL A 37 13.98 24.97 -3.14
C VAL A 37 12.69 24.17 -3.30
N LEU A 38 11.68 24.73 -3.97
CA LEU A 38 10.42 24.03 -4.20
C LEU A 38 10.59 22.84 -5.15
N LEU A 39 11.44 22.99 -6.16
CA LEU A 39 11.80 21.90 -7.06
C LEU A 39 12.49 20.78 -6.29
N ALA A 40 13.49 21.07 -5.47
CA ALA A 40 14.18 20.06 -4.66
C ALA A 40 13.23 19.34 -3.68
N TRP A 41 12.32 20.08 -3.03
CA TRP A 41 11.28 19.49 -2.18
C TRP A 41 10.38 18.54 -2.98
N HIS A 42 9.85 19.02 -4.10
CA HIS A 42 8.91 18.28 -4.93
C HIS A 42 9.56 17.00 -5.49
N GLU A 43 10.73 17.14 -6.12
CA GLU A 43 11.50 16.05 -6.70
C GLU A 43 11.94 15.02 -5.65
N GLY A 44 12.41 15.49 -4.49
CA GLY A 44 12.79 14.62 -3.39
C GLY A 44 11.61 13.83 -2.81
N THR A 45 10.48 14.50 -2.56
CA THR A 45 9.31 13.86 -1.94
C THR A 45 8.63 12.84 -2.85
N TRP A 46 8.47 13.10 -4.17
CA TRP A 46 7.89 12.09 -5.06
C TRP A 46 8.82 10.88 -5.23
N THR A 47 10.14 11.12 -5.35
CA THR A 47 11.13 10.03 -5.47
C THR A 47 11.10 9.12 -4.24
N LEU A 48 11.11 9.72 -3.05
CA LEU A 48 11.02 8.98 -1.78
C LEU A 48 9.68 8.25 -1.63
N ALA A 49 8.56 8.86 -2.04
CA ALA A 49 7.25 8.22 -2.04
C ALA A 49 7.19 7.03 -3.00
N ALA A 50 7.71 7.18 -4.23
CA ALA A 50 7.76 6.12 -5.24
C ALA A 50 8.62 4.95 -4.78
N TRP A 51 9.78 5.23 -4.19
CA TRP A 51 10.65 4.22 -3.59
C TRP A 51 9.97 3.51 -2.42
N ALA A 52 9.36 4.26 -1.48
CA ALA A 52 8.68 3.68 -0.32
C ALA A 52 7.48 2.80 -0.73
N HIS A 53 6.71 3.23 -1.74
CA HIS A 53 5.63 2.45 -2.35
C HIS A 53 6.16 1.13 -2.90
N LEU A 54 7.21 1.19 -3.75
CA LEU A 54 7.80 0.00 -4.36
C LEU A 54 8.40 -0.94 -3.30
N ALA A 55 9.12 -0.39 -2.32
CA ALA A 55 9.66 -1.14 -1.20
C ALA A 55 8.55 -1.84 -0.41
N CYS A 56 7.43 -1.16 -0.16
CA CYS A 56 6.28 -1.77 0.52
C CYS A 56 5.65 -2.90 -0.31
N ALA A 57 5.47 -2.67 -1.61
CA ALA A 57 4.86 -3.63 -2.52
C ALA A 57 5.71 -4.88 -2.69
N LEU A 58 7.04 -4.75 -2.76
CA LEU A 58 7.96 -5.86 -3.05
C LEU A 58 8.51 -6.57 -1.80
N SER A 59 8.36 -6.00 -0.61
CA SER A 59 8.87 -6.61 0.62
C SER A 59 7.99 -7.75 1.12
N ASP A 60 8.62 -8.69 1.85
CA ASP A 60 7.88 -9.65 2.67
C ASP A 60 7.01 -8.90 3.69
N PRO A 61 5.69 -9.12 3.73
CA PRO A 61 4.81 -8.55 4.76
C PRO A 61 5.04 -9.15 6.16
N GLY A 62 5.82 -10.22 6.26
CA GLY A 62 6.02 -11.01 7.47
C GLY A 62 5.21 -12.29 7.41
N ALA A 63 5.22 -12.99 6.28
CA ALA A 63 4.50 -14.23 6.11
C ALA A 63 4.98 -15.30 7.10
N VAL A 64 4.03 -16.05 7.65
CA VAL A 64 4.32 -17.22 8.50
C VAL A 64 4.59 -18.41 7.59
N PRO A 65 5.78 -19.04 7.66
CA PRO A 65 6.07 -20.23 6.89
C PRO A 65 5.11 -21.37 7.25
N ARG A 66 4.59 -22.05 6.23
CA ARG A 66 3.73 -23.23 6.43
C ARG A 66 4.60 -24.37 6.99
N GLY A 67 4.09 -25.11 7.97
CA GLY A 67 4.82 -26.22 8.61
C GLY A 67 5.85 -25.82 9.66
N ALA A 68 5.97 -24.53 10.02
CA ALA A 68 6.87 -24.08 11.08
C ALA A 68 6.23 -24.14 12.48
N ALA A 69 5.31 -25.09 12.71
CA ALA A 69 4.56 -25.21 13.96
C ALA A 69 5.51 -25.34 15.19
N GLU A 70 6.68 -25.93 14.99
CA GLU A 70 7.69 -26.17 16.02
C GLU A 70 8.60 -24.97 16.38
N ALA A 71 8.54 -23.83 15.68
CA ALA A 71 9.51 -22.74 15.88
C ALA A 71 9.05 -21.63 16.87
N LEU A 72 7.83 -21.72 17.42
CA LEU A 72 7.35 -20.71 18.38
C LEU A 72 7.86 -21.04 19.78
N ALA A 73 8.66 -20.13 20.34
CA ALA A 73 9.17 -20.25 21.70
C ALA A 73 8.01 -20.36 22.71
N PRO A 74 8.11 -21.22 23.74
CA PRO A 74 7.05 -21.45 24.74
C PRO A 74 6.58 -20.18 25.49
N GLU A 75 7.36 -19.11 25.53
CA GLU A 75 6.97 -17.84 26.17
C GLU A 75 5.98 -17.01 25.35
N GLU A 76 5.86 -17.24 24.04
CA GLU A 76 4.86 -16.60 23.17
C GLU A 76 3.54 -17.42 23.10
N LEU A 77 3.49 -18.53 23.84
CA LEU A 77 2.46 -19.56 23.83
C LEU A 77 1.29 -19.22 24.77
N GLY A 78 0.72 -18.01 24.61
CA GLY A 78 -0.62 -17.72 25.14
C GLY A 78 -1.68 -18.64 24.50
N ASP A 79 -2.95 -18.23 24.44
CA ASP A 79 -3.97 -19.01 23.71
C ASP A 79 -3.62 -19.13 22.22
N VAL A 80 -2.91 -20.20 21.84
CA VAL A 80 -2.34 -20.39 20.50
C VAL A 80 -3.48 -20.66 19.53
N ARG A 81 -3.84 -19.64 18.78
CA ARG A 81 -4.89 -19.74 17.77
C ARG A 81 -4.38 -20.51 16.55
N TRP A 82 -5.06 -21.58 16.17
CA TRP A 82 -4.71 -22.33 14.95
C TRP A 82 -5.28 -21.70 13.68
N CYS A 83 -4.57 -21.80 12.55
CA CYS A 83 -5.10 -21.47 11.24
C CYS A 83 -5.54 -22.73 10.48
N LYS A 84 -6.84 -22.88 10.24
CA LYS A 84 -7.40 -24.02 9.47
C LYS A 84 -6.99 -24.01 7.98
N HIS A 85 -6.71 -22.84 7.39
CA HIS A 85 -6.32 -22.75 5.98
C HIS A 85 -4.84 -23.04 5.75
N CYS A 86 -3.98 -22.54 6.63
CA CYS A 86 -2.53 -22.70 6.50
C CYS A 86 -1.97 -23.88 7.29
N GLN A 87 -2.78 -24.51 8.14
CA GLN A 87 -2.38 -25.62 9.02
C GLN A 87 -1.13 -25.26 9.83
N VAL A 88 -1.17 -24.10 10.49
CA VAL A 88 -0.06 -23.57 11.29
C VAL A 88 -0.61 -22.87 12.54
N ALA A 89 0.13 -22.95 13.64
CA ALA A 89 -0.08 -22.14 14.82
C ALA A 89 0.10 -20.66 14.45
N LYS A 90 -0.86 -19.80 14.77
CA LYS A 90 -0.75 -18.36 14.51
C LYS A 90 0.12 -17.75 15.61
N PRO A 91 1.25 -17.11 15.25
CA PRO A 91 1.96 -16.27 16.20
C PRO A 91 1.02 -15.19 16.78
N PRO A 92 1.34 -14.60 17.95
CA PRO A 92 0.57 -13.51 18.50
C PRO A 92 0.34 -12.40 17.48
N ARG A 93 -0.89 -11.88 17.43
CA ARG A 93 -1.33 -10.85 16.47
C ARG A 93 -1.22 -11.24 14.97
N ALA A 94 -0.98 -12.50 14.63
CA ALA A 94 -1.02 -12.95 13.25
C ALA A 94 -2.46 -13.23 12.79
N HIS A 95 -2.75 -12.88 11.54
CA HIS A 95 -4.05 -13.12 10.91
C HIS A 95 -3.87 -13.78 9.54
N HIS A 96 -4.85 -14.57 9.13
CA HIS A 96 -4.89 -15.17 7.80
C HIS A 96 -5.54 -14.19 6.83
N CYS A 97 -4.84 -13.87 5.73
CA CYS A 97 -5.41 -13.11 4.64
C CYS A 97 -5.93 -14.06 3.56
N SER A 98 -7.24 -14.02 3.28
CA SER A 98 -7.87 -14.81 2.22
C SER A 98 -7.40 -14.40 0.82
N THR A 99 -7.08 -13.12 0.58
CA THR A 99 -6.57 -12.68 -0.73
C THR A 99 -5.16 -13.21 -0.98
N CYS A 100 -4.29 -13.14 0.02
CA CYS A 100 -2.90 -13.61 -0.09
C CYS A 100 -2.71 -15.12 0.19
N GLN A 101 -3.74 -15.81 0.70
CA GLN A 101 -3.72 -17.24 1.04
C GLN A 101 -2.59 -17.65 2.00
N ARG A 102 -2.26 -16.78 2.96
CA ARG A 102 -1.18 -16.98 3.95
C ARG A 102 -1.46 -16.22 5.25
N CYS A 103 -0.85 -16.69 6.34
CA CYS A 103 -0.86 -15.97 7.61
C CYS A 103 0.24 -14.91 7.60
N ILE A 104 -0.09 -13.70 8.07
CA ILE A 104 0.82 -12.56 8.15
C ILE A 104 1.00 -12.17 9.61
N ARG A 105 2.25 -12.01 10.06
CA ARG A 105 2.59 -11.54 11.40
C ARG A 105 2.22 -10.08 11.56
N LYS A 106 1.60 -9.72 12.69
CA LYS A 106 1.11 -8.36 12.99
C LYS A 106 0.37 -7.76 11.79
N MET A 107 -0.52 -8.56 11.19
CA MET A 107 -1.28 -8.15 10.00
C MET A 107 -2.11 -6.92 10.33
N ASP A 108 -1.98 -5.89 9.51
CA ASP A 108 -2.83 -4.71 9.57
C ASP A 108 -3.98 -4.88 8.57
N HIS A 109 -3.69 -4.88 7.28
CA HIS A 109 -4.70 -5.09 6.23
C HIS A 109 -4.08 -5.63 4.93
N HIS A 110 -4.92 -6.05 3.98
CA HIS A 110 -4.50 -6.28 2.60
C HIS A 110 -4.72 -5.00 1.79
N CYS A 111 -3.66 -4.45 1.19
CA CYS A 111 -3.73 -3.20 0.47
C CYS A 111 -3.67 -3.44 -1.04
N MET A 112 -4.78 -3.15 -1.73
CA MET A 112 -4.85 -3.26 -3.19
C MET A 112 -3.86 -2.33 -3.92
N TRP A 113 -3.52 -1.18 -3.33
CA TRP A 113 -2.56 -0.22 -3.90
C TRP A 113 -1.11 -0.71 -3.84
N MET A 114 -0.81 -1.67 -2.96
CA MET A 114 0.50 -2.30 -2.84
C MET A 114 0.53 -3.70 -3.45
N ASN A 115 -0.63 -4.21 -3.85
CA ASN A 115 -0.85 -5.61 -4.20
C ASN A 115 -0.21 -6.59 -3.19
N ASN A 116 -0.24 -6.22 -1.90
CA ASN A 116 0.45 -6.95 -0.84
C ASN A 116 -0.24 -6.70 0.50
N CYS A 117 -0.06 -7.61 1.45
CA CYS A 117 -0.46 -7.36 2.83
C CYS A 117 0.45 -6.31 3.46
N ILE A 118 -0.08 -5.54 4.40
CA ILE A 118 0.68 -4.72 5.31
C ILE A 118 0.79 -5.49 6.63
N GLY A 119 2.02 -5.78 7.04
CA GLY A 119 2.31 -6.57 8.23
C GLY A 119 3.63 -6.17 8.87
N ALA A 120 4.13 -7.00 9.78
CA ALA A 120 5.28 -6.70 10.63
C ALA A 120 6.51 -6.17 9.86
N ASN A 121 6.82 -6.76 8.70
CA ASN A 121 8.08 -6.53 7.99
C ASN A 121 8.01 -5.38 6.96
N ASN A 122 6.82 -4.96 6.53
CA ASN A 122 6.66 -3.88 5.55
C ASN A 122 5.82 -2.68 6.03
N GLN A 123 5.27 -2.73 7.25
CA GLN A 123 4.52 -1.62 7.85
C GLN A 123 5.33 -0.30 7.89
N LYS A 124 6.65 -0.36 8.11
CA LYS A 124 7.52 0.83 8.06
C LYS A 124 7.49 1.49 6.68
N HIS A 125 7.61 0.71 5.61
CA HIS A 125 7.59 1.22 4.24
C HIS A 125 6.24 1.84 3.90
N PHE A 126 5.14 1.21 4.35
CA PHE A 126 3.80 1.76 4.19
C PHE A 126 3.63 3.12 4.87
N LEU A 127 4.11 3.27 6.11
CA LEU A 127 4.04 4.55 6.83
C LEU A 127 4.92 5.62 6.18
N LEU A 128 6.13 5.26 5.75
CA LEU A 128 7.00 6.18 5.00
C LEU A 128 6.35 6.65 3.71
N PHE A 129 5.70 5.75 2.97
CA PHE A 129 4.92 6.11 1.78
C PHE A 129 3.85 7.15 2.11
N LEU A 130 3.03 6.94 3.16
CA LEU A 130 2.00 7.90 3.56
C LEU A 130 2.59 9.26 3.95
N ILE A 131 3.71 9.27 4.69
CA ILE A 131 4.41 10.50 5.10
C ILE A 131 4.92 11.26 3.88
N TYR A 132 5.63 10.58 2.97
CA TYR A 132 6.20 11.22 1.78
C TYR A 132 5.13 11.70 0.80
N THR A 133 4.04 10.95 0.61
CA THR A 133 2.90 11.40 -0.19
C THR A 133 2.22 12.61 0.44
N SER A 134 2.06 12.64 1.77
CA SER A 134 1.50 13.80 2.47
C SER A 134 2.40 15.03 2.32
N ALA A 135 3.71 14.87 2.51
CA ALA A 135 4.70 15.94 2.32
C ALA A 135 4.74 16.44 0.88
N HIS A 136 4.61 15.55 -0.10
CA HIS A 136 4.51 15.89 -1.51
C HIS A 136 3.30 16.78 -1.78
N CYS A 137 2.12 16.41 -1.27
CA CYS A 137 0.89 17.19 -1.42
C CYS A 137 0.98 18.58 -0.77
N LEU A 138 1.70 18.73 0.35
CA LEU A 138 1.91 20.03 1.01
C LEU A 138 2.80 20.98 0.20
N GLY A 139 3.70 20.43 -0.61
CA GLY A 139 4.63 21.20 -1.45
C GLY A 139 4.01 21.72 -2.76
N VAL A 140 2.79 21.29 -3.09
CA VAL A 140 2.07 21.79 -4.27
C VAL A 140 1.53 23.19 -3.93
N PRO A 141 2.01 24.26 -4.58
CA PRO A 141 1.45 25.58 -4.33
C PRO A 141 -0.04 25.56 -4.64
N LEU A 142 -0.88 25.93 -3.67
CA LEU A 142 -2.32 26.15 -3.84
C LEU A 142 -2.52 27.30 -4.84
N ARG A 143 -2.37 27.02 -6.14
CA ARG A 143 -2.76 27.97 -7.16
C ARG A 143 -4.26 27.90 -7.32
N ALA A 144 -4.98 28.62 -6.48
CA ALA A 144 -6.39 28.93 -6.68
C ALA A 144 -6.56 30.45 -6.50
N PRO A 145 -7.21 31.16 -7.44
CA PRO A 145 -8.58 30.85 -7.86
C PRO A 145 -8.80 30.94 -9.40
N GLY A 146 -9.55 29.99 -9.97
CA GLY A 146 -10.00 30.08 -11.37
C GLY A 146 -10.50 28.79 -12.02
N THR A 147 -10.21 27.62 -11.45
CA THR A 147 -10.62 26.31 -12.02
C THR A 147 -11.38 25.44 -11.01
N THR A 148 -12.20 26.03 -10.16
CA THR A 148 -13.11 25.27 -9.26
C THR A 148 -14.30 24.63 -9.97
N SER A 149 -14.44 24.75 -11.30
CA SER A 149 -15.56 24.12 -12.02
C SER A 149 -15.28 22.71 -12.55
N ARG A 150 -14.03 22.24 -12.64
CA ARG A 150 -13.73 20.96 -13.34
C ARG A 150 -13.16 19.83 -12.49
N THR A 151 -12.75 20.06 -11.24
CA THR A 151 -12.33 18.97 -10.34
C THR A 151 -13.50 18.15 -9.80
N SER A 152 -14.69 18.74 -9.75
CA SER A 152 -15.91 18.02 -9.42
C SER A 152 -16.42 17.12 -10.55
N ALA A 153 -15.92 17.26 -11.79
CA ALA A 153 -16.33 16.40 -12.91
C ALA A 153 -15.61 15.04 -12.91
N VAL A 154 -14.35 14.98 -12.45
CA VAL A 154 -13.64 13.70 -12.30
C VAL A 154 -14.26 12.86 -11.17
N TRP A 155 -14.62 13.50 -10.06
CA TRP A 155 -15.29 12.82 -8.94
C TRP A 155 -16.78 12.53 -9.17
N ARG A 156 -17.45 13.25 -10.08
CA ARG A 156 -18.83 12.92 -10.50
C ARG A 156 -18.91 11.84 -11.59
N GLY A 157 -17.85 11.64 -12.37
CA GLY A 157 -17.74 10.55 -13.35
C GLY A 157 -17.29 9.22 -12.74
N CYS A 158 -16.48 9.25 -11.68
CA CYS A 158 -16.24 8.10 -10.83
C CYS A 158 -17.42 7.94 -9.85
N CYS A 159 -18.56 7.49 -10.37
CA CYS A 159 -19.62 6.92 -9.56
C CYS A 159 -19.04 5.78 -8.73
N TRP A 160 -18.65 6.12 -7.51
CA TRP A 160 -18.28 5.27 -6.38
C TRP A 160 -19.55 4.53 -5.91
N ARG A 161 -20.25 3.84 -6.83
CA ARG A 161 -21.33 2.90 -6.49
C ARG A 161 -20.66 1.58 -6.17
N GLY A 162 -20.37 1.36 -4.89
CA GLY A 162 -19.89 0.04 -4.43
C GLY A 162 -19.28 -0.04 -3.03
N ALA A 163 -19.01 1.08 -2.36
CA ALA A 163 -18.29 1.01 -1.08
C ALA A 163 -19.12 0.58 0.15
N TRP A 164 -20.45 0.64 0.09
CA TRP A 164 -21.32 0.32 1.25
C TRP A 164 -22.66 -0.29 0.84
N GLY A 165 -22.64 -1.35 0.06
CA GLY A 165 -23.87 -2.04 -0.34
C GLY A 165 -23.60 -3.31 -1.12
N GLY A 166 -23.52 -4.43 -0.39
CA GLY A 166 -23.83 -5.78 -0.85
C GLY A 166 -23.60 -6.10 -2.32
N SER A 167 -22.37 -6.42 -2.69
CA SER A 167 -22.01 -7.53 -3.57
C SER A 167 -20.49 -7.52 -3.67
N ALA A 168 -19.90 -8.69 -3.48
CA ALA A 168 -18.47 -8.88 -3.62
C ALA A 168 -17.98 -8.24 -4.93
N CYS A 169 -16.86 -7.51 -4.88
CA CYS A 169 -16.00 -7.42 -6.04
C CYS A 169 -15.58 -8.86 -6.38
N SER A 170 -16.37 -9.52 -7.21
CA SER A 170 -15.99 -10.77 -7.83
C SER A 170 -14.83 -10.47 -8.76
N CYS A 171 -13.68 -11.06 -8.46
CA CYS A 171 -12.88 -11.65 -9.53
C CYS A 171 -13.67 -12.79 -10.16
#